data_AF-A0A8T8CXN0-F1
#
_entry.id   AF-A0A8T8CXN0-F1
#
_cell.length_a   1.000
_cell.length_b   1.000
_cell.length_c   1.000
_cell.angle_alpha   90.00
_cell.angle_beta   90.00
_cell.angle_gamma   90.00
#
_symmetry.space_group_name_H-M   'P 1'
#
loop_
_entity.id
_entity.type
_entity.pdbx_description
1 polymer ?
#
loop_
_entity_poly.entity_id
_entity_poly.type
_entity_poly.pdbx_seq_one_letter_code
_entity_poly.pdbx_strand_id
1 'polypeptide(L)'
;MDSSPAKVMSTRRGYRLSMTALVVALPAALVVQTWGSIKDWRSQFLRQPLSATLGQPIDYAGASWTVTRITRLAGSEGNAVVLAEFEALAADPKALGAVPCKVRLSDGSGREWQPTLFADPMVRKQYPEAQQRSLCGGMAFAAAEPGKPARMAASFSIPPAASSLTLSIGLYSALPNHLSVSEPRT
;
A
#
# COMPACT_ATOMS: atom_id res chain seq x y z
N MET A 1 -67.21 -30.69 27.95
CA MET A 1 -66.44 -30.61 26.69
C MET A 1 -66.96 -29.41 25.94
N ASP A 2 -66.13 -28.38 25.71
CA ASP A 2 -66.37 -27.40 24.65
C ASP A 2 -65.05 -26.71 24.29
N SER A 3 -64.28 -27.40 23.45
CA SER A 3 -63.05 -26.88 22.85
C SER A 3 -63.42 -26.22 21.52
N SER A 4 -63.61 -24.90 21.55
CA SER A 4 -63.97 -24.12 20.36
C SER A 4 -62.88 -24.20 19.26
N PRO A 5 -63.20 -24.65 18.03
CA PRO A 5 -62.24 -24.90 16.95
C PRO A 5 -61.58 -23.61 16.41
N ALA A 6 -62.18 -22.45 16.67
CA ALA A 6 -61.66 -21.16 16.22
C ALA A 6 -60.34 -20.76 16.91
N LYS A 7 -60.14 -21.16 18.18
CA LYS A 7 -58.91 -20.86 18.93
C LYS A 7 -57.73 -21.68 18.41
N VAL A 8 -57.97 -22.93 17.99
CA VAL A 8 -56.94 -23.89 17.53
C VAL A 8 -56.36 -23.50 16.16
N MET A 9 -57.18 -22.99 15.24
CA MET A 9 -56.72 -22.49 13.94
C MET A 9 -55.85 -21.24 14.06
N SER A 10 -56.22 -20.31 14.95
CA SER A 10 -55.45 -19.10 15.24
C SER A 10 -54.05 -19.45 15.77
N THR A 11 -53.96 -20.41 16.69
CA THR A 11 -52.68 -20.88 17.24
C THR A 11 -51.80 -21.58 16.20
N ARG A 12 -52.37 -22.39 15.29
CA ARG A 12 -51.61 -23.03 14.20
C ARG A 12 -51.07 -22.03 13.19
N ARG A 13 -51.84 -20.98 12.88
CA ARG A 13 -51.42 -19.91 11.95
C ARG A 13 -50.33 -19.03 12.57
N GLY A 14 -50.46 -18.69 13.85
CA GLY A 14 -49.43 -17.97 14.61
C GLY A 14 -48.15 -18.77 14.77
N TYR A 15 -48.26 -20.07 15.06
CA TYR A 15 -47.12 -20.99 15.15
C TYR A 15 -46.37 -21.11 13.82
N ARG A 16 -47.10 -21.27 12.70
CA ARG A 16 -46.49 -21.31 11.36
C ARG A 16 -45.81 -20.00 10.99
N LEU A 17 -46.44 -18.86 11.27
CA LEU A 17 -45.86 -17.54 11.04
C LEU A 17 -44.58 -17.32 11.86
N SER A 18 -44.59 -17.72 13.13
CA SER A 18 -43.41 -17.66 14.00
C SER A 18 -42.29 -18.57 13.50
N MET A 19 -42.62 -19.76 13.02
CA MET A 19 -41.63 -20.71 12.51
C MET A 19 -41.01 -20.22 11.18
N THR A 20 -41.82 -19.65 10.28
CA THR A 20 -41.30 -19.00 9.06
C THR A 20 -40.47 -17.77 9.36
N ALA A 21 -40.88 -16.97 10.35
CA ALA A 21 -40.11 -15.80 10.78
C ALA A 21 -38.74 -16.23 11.32
N LEU A 22 -38.67 -17.32 12.09
CA LEU A 22 -37.41 -17.86 12.61
C LEU A 22 -36.48 -18.34 11.49
N VAL A 23 -37.04 -19.08 10.51
CA VAL A 23 -36.29 -19.61 9.35
C VAL A 23 -35.75 -18.50 8.45
N VAL A 24 -36.38 -17.32 8.41
CA VAL A 24 -35.89 -16.17 7.65
C VAL A 24 -34.94 -15.29 8.48
N ALA A 25 -35.27 -15.06 9.75
CA ALA A 25 -34.49 -14.19 10.63
C ALA A 25 -33.09 -14.76 10.93
N LEU A 26 -32.98 -16.08 11.10
CA LEU A 26 -31.69 -16.75 11.37
C LEU A 26 -30.66 -16.57 10.22
N PRO A 27 -30.95 -16.95 8.97
CA PRO A 27 -30.01 -16.73 7.87
C PRO A 27 -29.80 -15.25 7.57
N ALA A 28 -30.82 -14.38 7.73
CA ALA A 28 -30.64 -12.94 7.57
C ALA A 28 -29.64 -12.38 8.59
N ALA A 29 -29.73 -12.79 9.87
CA ALA A 29 -28.78 -12.40 10.90
C ALA A 29 -27.36 -12.92 10.61
N LEU A 30 -27.24 -14.17 10.13
CA LEU A 30 -25.95 -14.74 9.73
C LEU A 30 -25.33 -13.99 8.53
N VAL A 31 -26.14 -13.59 7.55
CA VAL A 31 -25.68 -12.80 6.40
C VAL A 31 -25.20 -11.42 6.85
N VAL A 32 -25.95 -10.73 7.72
CA VAL A 32 -25.52 -9.41 8.25
C VAL A 32 -24.21 -9.52 9.02
N GLN A 33 -24.04 -10.55 9.85
CA GLN A 33 -22.82 -10.77 10.61
C GLN A 33 -21.63 -11.11 9.72
N THR A 34 -21.82 -11.97 8.71
CA THR A 34 -20.76 -12.40 7.79
C THR A 34 -20.40 -11.33 6.75
N TRP A 35 -21.32 -10.43 6.41
CA TRP A 35 -21.06 -9.32 5.48
C TRP A 35 -20.01 -8.35 6.01
N GLY A 36 -20.01 -8.08 7.32
CA GLY A 36 -18.95 -7.32 7.99
C GLY A 36 -17.59 -7.99 7.80
N SER A 37 -17.51 -9.29 8.09
CA SER A 37 -16.27 -10.06 7.94
C SER A 37 -15.77 -10.14 6.50
N ILE A 38 -16.66 -10.26 5.51
CA ILE A 38 -16.30 -10.27 4.08
C ILE A 38 -15.77 -8.90 3.64
N LYS A 39 -16.39 -7.81 4.12
CA LYS A 39 -15.94 -6.44 3.82
C LYS A 39 -14.58 -6.17 4.45
N ASP A 40 -14.36 -6.59 5.69
CA ASP A 40 -13.09 -6.46 6.39
C ASP A 40 -12.01 -7.31 5.73
N TRP A 41 -12.30 -8.56 5.40
CA TRP A 41 -11.39 -9.46 4.68
C TRP A 41 -11.01 -8.88 3.31
N ARG A 42 -11.97 -8.38 2.53
CA ARG A 42 -11.70 -7.73 1.24
C ARG A 42 -10.87 -6.46 1.41
N SER A 43 -11.14 -5.68 2.46
CA SER A 43 -10.34 -4.49 2.77
C SER A 43 -8.91 -4.82 3.17
N GLN A 44 -8.68 -5.96 3.84
CA GLN A 44 -7.35 -6.41 4.24
C GLN A 44 -6.58 -7.04 3.08
N PHE A 45 -7.27 -7.82 2.23
CA PHE A 45 -6.69 -8.45 1.05
C PHE A 45 -6.22 -7.41 0.01
N LEU A 46 -7.01 -6.35 -0.19
CA LEU A 46 -6.62 -5.23 -1.06
C LEU A 46 -5.49 -4.34 -0.47
N ARG A 47 -5.18 -4.50 0.82
CA ARG A 47 -4.13 -3.74 1.52
C ARG A 47 -2.80 -4.48 1.64
N GLN A 48 -2.74 -5.78 1.30
CA GLN A 48 -1.49 -6.52 1.39
C GLN A 48 -0.46 -5.88 0.45
N PRO A 49 0.69 -5.43 0.96
CA PRO A 49 1.68 -4.76 0.12
C PRO A 49 2.21 -5.71 -0.92
N LEU A 50 2.38 -5.20 -2.14
CA LEU A 50 3.02 -5.95 -3.19
C LEU A 50 4.52 -5.98 -2.89
N SER A 51 5.06 -7.15 -2.55
CA SER A 51 6.48 -7.29 -2.25
C SER A 51 7.28 -7.49 -3.54
N ALA A 52 8.33 -6.69 -3.74
CA ALA A 52 9.26 -6.85 -4.84
C ALA A 52 10.70 -7.00 -4.38
N THR A 53 11.50 -7.58 -5.26
CA THR A 53 12.93 -7.79 -5.05
C THR A 53 13.69 -6.63 -5.67
N LEU A 54 14.75 -6.18 -5.00
CA LEU A 54 15.64 -5.16 -5.53
C LEU A 54 16.16 -5.56 -6.92
N GLY A 55 16.12 -4.63 -7.87
CA GLY A 55 16.57 -4.80 -9.25
C GLY A 55 15.62 -5.58 -10.16
N GLN A 56 14.50 -6.11 -9.65
CA GLN A 56 13.51 -6.81 -10.46
C GLN A 56 12.34 -5.90 -10.84
N PRO A 57 11.92 -5.87 -12.11
CA PRO A 57 10.74 -5.14 -12.52
C PRO A 57 9.47 -5.80 -11.98
N ILE A 58 8.50 -4.99 -11.58
CA ILE A 58 7.20 -5.44 -11.10
C ILE A 58 6.10 -4.49 -11.53
N ASP A 59 4.97 -5.04 -11.97
CA ASP A 59 3.84 -4.22 -12.38
C ASP A 59 3.03 -3.77 -11.17
N TYR A 60 2.90 -2.45 -11.04
CA TYR A 60 2.17 -1.80 -9.95
C TYR A 60 1.55 -0.49 -10.43
N ALA A 61 0.29 -0.25 -10.08
CA ALA A 61 -0.41 1.01 -10.38
C ALA A 61 -0.42 1.43 -11.87
N GLY A 62 -0.36 0.47 -12.81
CA GLY A 62 -0.33 0.76 -14.25
C GLY A 62 1.04 1.12 -14.82
N ALA A 63 2.12 0.88 -14.08
CA ALA A 63 3.50 0.98 -14.57
C ALA A 63 4.33 -0.22 -14.13
N SER A 64 5.42 -0.47 -14.86
CA SER A 64 6.45 -1.40 -14.45
C SER A 64 7.48 -0.66 -13.60
N TRP A 65 7.55 -1.00 -12.32
CA TRP A 65 8.43 -0.37 -11.33
C TRP A 65 9.66 -1.22 -11.08
N THR A 66 10.81 -0.59 -10.94
CA THR A 66 12.04 -1.25 -10.53
C THR A 66 12.73 -0.40 -9.48
N VAL A 67 12.96 -0.96 -8.28
CA VAL A 67 13.86 -0.33 -7.31
C VAL A 67 15.27 -0.76 -7.66
N THR A 68 16.04 0.15 -8.25
CA THR A 68 17.33 -0.16 -8.87
C THR A 68 18.45 -0.22 -7.85
N ARG A 69 18.38 0.62 -6.81
CA ARG A 69 19.40 0.67 -5.76
C ARG A 69 18.83 1.13 -4.43
N ILE A 70 19.28 0.51 -3.35
CA ILE A 70 19.16 1.04 -1.99
C ILE A 70 20.58 1.08 -1.43
N THR A 71 21.02 2.24 -0.96
CA THR A 71 22.37 2.45 -0.43
C THR A 71 22.30 3.14 0.91
N ARG A 72 22.92 2.54 1.92
CA ARG A 72 23.13 3.17 3.22
C ARG A 72 24.49 3.88 3.23
N LEU A 73 24.47 5.11 3.71
CA LEU A 73 25.61 6.00 3.83
C LEU A 73 25.75 6.49 5.28
N ALA A 74 26.97 6.79 5.69
CA ALA A 74 27.20 7.56 6.90
C ALA A 74 26.72 8.99 6.64
N GLY A 75 25.68 9.41 7.35
CA GLY A 75 25.15 10.76 7.28
C GLY A 75 25.98 11.74 8.09
N SER A 76 25.64 13.01 7.93
CA SER A 76 26.11 14.08 8.80
C SER A 76 25.51 13.94 10.21
N GLU A 77 26.22 14.47 11.22
CA GLU A 77 25.75 14.55 12.61
C GLU A 77 25.46 13.21 13.30
N GLY A 78 26.09 12.12 12.84
CA GLY A 78 25.95 10.79 13.45
C GLY A 78 24.67 10.04 13.07
N ASN A 79 23.87 10.58 12.15
CA ASN A 79 22.76 9.87 11.54
C ASN A 79 23.25 8.97 10.39
N ALA A 80 22.46 7.96 10.03
CA ALA A 80 22.66 7.22 8.79
C ALA A 80 21.71 7.78 7.72
N VAL A 81 22.16 7.80 6.46
CA VAL A 81 21.35 8.24 5.34
C VAL A 81 21.13 7.09 4.38
N VAL A 82 19.89 6.90 3.95
CA VAL A 82 19.53 5.88 2.97
C VAL A 82 19.13 6.57 1.69
N LEU A 83 19.83 6.24 0.60
CA LEU A 83 19.49 6.67 -0.75
C LEU A 83 18.81 5.51 -1.47
N ALA A 84 17.57 5.73 -1.90
CA ALA A 84 16.82 4.81 -2.74
C ALA A 84 16.70 5.38 -4.15
N GLU A 85 17.13 4.62 -5.15
CA GLU A 85 16.95 4.89 -6.57
C GLU A 85 15.93 3.91 -7.14
N PHE A 86 14.97 4.42 -7.89
CA PHE A 86 13.91 3.61 -8.46
C PHE A 86 13.41 4.25 -9.75
N GLU A 87 12.79 3.44 -10.59
CA GLU A 87 12.29 3.88 -11.88
C GLU A 87 10.93 3.25 -12.18
N ALA A 88 10.14 3.94 -12.99
CA ALA A 88 8.82 3.49 -13.39
C ALA A 88 8.61 3.70 -14.89
N LEU A 89 8.33 2.61 -15.61
CA LEU A 89 7.95 2.62 -17.01
C LEU A 89 6.42 2.56 -17.11
N ALA A 90 5.80 3.69 -17.46
CA ALA A 90 4.37 3.80 -17.64
C ALA A 90 4.01 3.86 -19.12
N ALA A 91 2.90 3.20 -19.51
CA ALA A 91 2.34 3.36 -20.85
C ALA A 91 1.82 4.80 -21.08
N ASP A 92 1.23 5.40 -20.04
CA ASP A 92 0.84 6.81 -20.01
C ASP A 92 1.47 7.52 -18.79
N PRO A 93 2.67 8.11 -18.95
CA PRO A 93 3.33 8.85 -17.88
C PRO A 93 2.53 10.05 -17.39
N LYS A 94 1.74 10.71 -18.25
CA LYS A 94 0.97 11.89 -17.86
C LYS A 94 -0.17 11.51 -16.92
N ALA A 95 -0.90 10.44 -17.25
CA ALA A 95 -1.95 9.92 -16.37
C ALA A 95 -1.39 9.48 -15.02
N LEU A 96 -0.25 8.77 -15.01
CA LEU A 96 0.39 8.32 -13.78
C LEU A 96 0.91 9.48 -12.93
N GLY A 97 1.48 10.50 -13.56
CA GLY A 97 1.98 11.72 -12.90
C GLY A 97 0.89 12.58 -12.26
N ALA A 98 -0.37 12.44 -12.68
CA ALA A 98 -1.50 13.12 -12.05
C ALA A 98 -1.91 12.49 -10.70
N VAL A 99 -1.46 11.27 -10.41
CA VAL A 99 -1.77 10.56 -9.17
C VAL A 99 -0.72 10.93 -8.10
N PRO A 100 -1.13 11.39 -6.90
CA PRO A 100 -0.20 11.64 -5.81
C PRO A 100 0.58 10.39 -5.44
N CYS A 101 1.91 10.48 -5.52
CA CYS A 101 2.82 9.42 -5.13
C CYS A 101 3.37 9.68 -3.72
N LYS A 102 3.51 8.62 -2.95
CA LYS A 102 4.06 8.65 -1.60
C LYS A 102 5.18 7.62 -1.50
N VAL A 103 6.36 8.09 -1.06
CA VAL A 103 7.50 7.23 -0.78
C VAL A 103 7.82 7.31 0.69
N ARG A 104 8.08 6.16 1.31
CA ARG A 104 8.42 6.04 2.73
C ARG A 104 9.50 4.99 2.91
N LEU A 105 10.25 5.14 3.99
CA LEU A 105 11.13 4.10 4.48
C LEU A 105 10.59 3.63 5.82
N SER A 106 10.53 2.32 6.06
CA SER A 106 10.16 1.77 7.35
C SER A 106 11.20 0.76 7.84
N ASP A 107 11.18 0.44 9.12
CA ASP A 107 12.00 -0.63 9.69
C ASP A 107 11.15 -1.79 10.22
N GLY A 108 11.80 -2.86 10.69
CA GLY A 108 11.14 -4.01 11.29
C GLY A 108 10.39 -3.71 12.60
N SER A 109 10.60 -2.54 13.21
CA SER A 109 9.87 -2.08 14.41
C SER A 109 8.63 -1.25 14.09
N GLY A 110 8.35 -0.99 12.80
CA GLY A 110 7.21 -0.20 12.35
C GLY A 110 7.43 1.32 12.41
N ARG A 111 8.66 1.79 12.65
CA ARG A 111 9.00 3.20 12.51
C ARG A 111 9.01 3.57 11.04
N GLU A 112 8.50 4.74 10.70
CA GLU A 112 8.47 5.27 9.32
C GLU A 112 9.22 6.61 9.23
N TRP A 113 9.94 6.80 8.13
CA TRP A 113 10.64 8.04 7.78
C TRP A 113 10.17 8.56 6.43
N GLN A 114 10.09 9.89 6.33
CA GLN A 114 9.76 10.60 5.10
C GLN A 114 11.02 11.00 4.33
N PRO A 115 10.94 11.19 3.00
CA PRO A 115 12.06 11.68 2.22
C PRO A 115 12.53 13.05 2.69
N THR A 116 13.84 13.25 2.68
CA THR A 116 14.54 14.47 3.17
C THR A 116 15.01 15.38 2.04
N LEU A 117 14.52 15.18 0.80
CA LEU A 117 14.87 16.01 -0.38
C LEU A 117 16.38 16.21 -0.59
N PHE A 118 17.19 15.17 -0.36
CA PHE A 118 18.65 15.22 -0.49
C PHE A 118 19.32 16.28 0.39
N ALA A 119 18.75 16.58 1.57
CA ALA A 119 19.30 17.57 2.50
C ALA A 119 20.72 17.25 2.99
N ASP A 120 21.09 15.97 3.08
CA ASP A 120 22.41 15.59 3.60
C ASP A 120 23.55 15.88 2.60
N PRO A 121 24.60 16.63 3.00
CA PRO A 121 25.73 16.96 2.14
C PRO A 121 26.49 15.75 1.58
N MET A 122 26.52 14.62 2.28
CA MET A 122 27.19 13.40 1.82
C MET A 122 26.52 12.82 0.59
N VAL A 123 25.19 12.75 0.59
CA VAL A 123 24.43 12.35 -0.60
C VAL A 123 24.74 13.29 -1.75
N ARG A 124 24.81 14.60 -1.48
CA ARG A 124 25.05 15.59 -2.53
C ARG A 124 26.44 15.49 -3.16
N LYS A 125 27.45 15.15 -2.37
CA LYS A 125 28.84 15.00 -2.84
C LYS A 125 29.07 13.67 -3.54
N GLN A 126 28.54 12.58 -3.01
CA GLN A 126 28.82 11.23 -3.49
C GLN A 126 27.88 10.78 -4.62
N TYR A 127 26.65 11.30 -4.65
CA TYR A 127 25.63 10.97 -5.65
C TYR A 127 25.02 12.25 -6.27
N PRO A 128 25.81 13.08 -6.95
CA PRO A 128 25.32 14.29 -7.60
C PRO A 128 24.21 14.03 -8.62
N GLU A 129 24.22 12.88 -9.28
CA GLU A 129 23.19 12.43 -10.23
C GLU A 129 21.84 12.18 -9.55
N ALA A 130 21.82 11.78 -8.28
CA ALA A 130 20.57 11.54 -7.56
C ALA A 130 19.81 12.84 -7.28
N GLN A 131 20.52 13.97 -7.12
CA GLN A 131 19.91 15.30 -6.94
C GLN A 131 19.21 15.80 -8.21
N GLN A 132 19.65 15.33 -9.39
CA GLN A 132 19.01 15.70 -10.66
C GLN A 132 17.70 14.93 -10.88
N ARG A 133 17.46 13.88 -10.09
CA ARG A 133 16.22 13.11 -10.15
C ARG A 133 15.16 13.73 -9.27
N SER A 134 13.93 13.72 -9.77
CA SER A 134 12.77 14.14 -8.99
C SER A 134 12.42 13.09 -7.93
N LEU A 135 11.78 13.54 -6.85
CA LEU A 135 10.99 12.64 -6.01
C LEU A 135 9.86 12.00 -6.84
N CYS A 136 9.26 10.94 -6.28
CA CYS A 136 8.09 10.34 -6.91
C CYS A 136 6.91 11.31 -7.00
N GLY A 137 6.26 11.35 -8.16
CA GLY A 137 5.09 12.18 -8.43
C GLY A 137 5.17 12.87 -9.79
N GLY A 138 4.28 13.85 -10.00
CA GLY A 138 4.06 14.47 -11.30
C GLY A 138 5.32 14.98 -12.00
N MET A 139 6.26 15.59 -11.26
CA MET A 139 7.51 16.11 -11.85
C MET A 139 8.38 15.01 -12.47
N ALA A 140 8.47 13.84 -11.82
CA ALA A 140 9.26 12.73 -12.34
C ALA A 140 8.70 12.18 -13.66
N PHE A 141 7.37 12.04 -13.73
CA PHE A 141 6.70 11.53 -14.92
C PHE A 141 6.56 12.57 -16.03
N ALA A 142 6.47 13.86 -15.70
CA ALA A 142 6.47 14.96 -16.67
C ALA A 142 7.83 15.09 -17.37
N ALA A 143 8.93 14.79 -16.68
CA ALA A 143 10.28 14.79 -17.24
C ALA A 143 10.59 13.52 -18.06
N ALA A 144 9.76 12.48 -17.97
CA ALA A 144 9.99 11.22 -18.67
C ALA A 144 9.55 11.31 -20.14
N GLU A 145 10.42 10.90 -21.05
CA GLU A 145 10.05 10.75 -22.45
C GLU A 145 9.12 9.54 -22.65
N PRO A 146 8.19 9.58 -23.64
CA PRO A 146 7.36 8.43 -23.98
C PRO A 146 8.21 7.18 -24.25
N GLY A 147 7.87 6.07 -23.58
CA GLY A 147 8.58 4.79 -23.73
C GLY A 147 9.91 4.71 -22.96
N LYS A 148 10.33 5.75 -22.24
CA LYS A 148 11.46 5.69 -21.31
C LYS A 148 11.00 5.67 -19.85
N PRO A 149 11.73 4.98 -18.97
CA PRO A 149 11.37 4.96 -17.55
C PRO A 149 11.60 6.33 -16.90
N ALA A 150 10.65 6.76 -16.06
CA ALA A 150 10.81 7.91 -15.19
C ALA A 150 11.79 7.53 -14.06
N ARG A 151 12.96 8.17 -14.04
CA ARG A 151 13.99 7.90 -13.03
C ARG A 151 13.81 8.81 -11.82
N MET A 152 13.74 8.20 -10.65
CA MET A 152 13.46 8.86 -9.38
C MET A 152 14.50 8.48 -8.33
N ALA A 153 14.64 9.33 -7.33
CA ALA A 153 15.42 9.01 -6.15
C ALA A 153 14.80 9.65 -4.91
N ALA A 154 15.02 9.04 -3.75
CA ALA A 154 14.61 9.56 -2.45
C ALA A 154 15.72 9.30 -1.42
N SER A 155 16.01 10.31 -0.60
CA SER A 155 16.93 10.18 0.53
C SER A 155 16.18 10.18 1.86
N PHE A 156 16.64 9.41 2.84
CA PHE A 156 16.04 9.33 4.17
C PHE A 156 17.13 9.50 5.22
N SER A 157 16.89 10.31 6.24
CA SER A 157 17.75 10.36 7.43
C SER A 157 17.15 9.46 8.50
N ILE A 158 17.94 8.51 8.99
CA ILE A 158 17.53 7.50 9.95
C ILE A 158 18.53 7.39 11.10
N PRO A 159 18.11 6.93 12.29
CA PRO A 159 19.03 6.55 13.33
C PRO A 159 19.96 5.43 12.86
N PRO A 160 21.25 5.42 13.23
CA PRO A 160 22.22 4.41 12.78
C PRO A 160 21.86 2.99 13.23
N ALA A 161 21.11 2.84 14.31
CA ALA A 161 20.65 1.55 14.84
C ALA A 161 19.42 0.99 14.11
N ALA A 162 18.79 1.72 13.18
CA ALA A 162 17.66 1.21 12.42
C ALA A 162 18.11 0.12 11.43
N SER A 163 17.40 -1.01 11.40
CA SER A 163 17.72 -2.20 10.60
C SER A 163 16.46 -2.79 9.95
N SER A 164 16.63 -3.78 9.07
CA SER A 164 15.51 -4.41 8.34
C SER A 164 14.66 -3.38 7.59
N LEU A 165 15.32 -2.50 6.86
CA LEU A 165 14.67 -1.39 6.17
C LEU A 165 13.82 -1.89 5.00
N THR A 166 12.67 -1.26 4.81
CA THR A 166 11.76 -1.51 3.69
C THR A 166 11.35 -0.18 3.06
N LEU A 167 11.65 -0.03 1.77
CA LEU A 167 11.16 1.08 0.96
C LEU A 167 9.72 0.77 0.56
N SER A 168 8.84 1.75 0.73
CA SER A 168 7.44 1.67 0.31
C SER A 168 7.12 2.76 -0.70
N ILE A 169 6.54 2.38 -1.84
CA ILE A 169 6.09 3.29 -2.90
C ILE A 169 4.58 3.08 -3.08
N GLY A 170 3.78 4.08 -2.75
CA GLY A 170 2.32 4.03 -2.87
C GLY A 170 1.80 5.13 -3.77
N LEU A 171 0.76 4.81 -4.55
CA LEU A 171 0.00 5.79 -5.32
C LEU A 171 -1.41 5.88 -4.72
N TYR A 172 -1.89 7.09 -4.48
CA TYR A 172 -3.08 7.34 -3.65
C TYR A 172 -4.35 6.59 -4.12
N SER A 173 -4.46 6.29 -5.42
CA SER A 173 -5.61 5.59 -6.01
C SER A 173 -5.30 4.16 -6.48
N ALA A 174 -4.11 3.64 -6.20
CA ALA A 174 -3.69 2.32 -6.66
C ALA A 174 -3.99 1.22 -5.64
N LEU A 175 -4.28 0.03 -6.16
CA LEU A 175 -4.36 -1.20 -5.37
C LEU A 175 -3.33 -2.21 -5.91
N PRO A 176 -2.58 -2.91 -5.03
CA PRO A 176 -2.55 -2.73 -3.56
C PRO A 176 -2.07 -1.34 -3.09
N ASN A 177 -2.22 -1.01 -1.81
CA ASN A 177 -1.94 0.35 -1.32
C ASN A 177 -0.51 0.85 -1.57
N HIS A 178 0.47 -0.07 -1.57
CA HIS A 178 1.85 0.24 -1.87
C HIS A 178 2.61 -1.00 -2.36
N LEU A 179 3.66 -0.72 -3.12
CA LEU A 179 4.78 -1.60 -3.42
C LEU A 179 5.79 -1.51 -2.27
N SER A 180 6.33 -2.64 -1.82
CA SER A 180 7.36 -2.71 -0.78
C SER A 180 8.61 -3.46 -1.27
N VAL A 181 9.79 -2.88 -1.04
CA VAL A 181 11.09 -3.50 -1.36
C VAL A 181 12.00 -3.42 -0.17
N SER A 182 12.44 -4.58 0.32
CA SER A 182 13.37 -4.65 1.44
C SER A 182 14.80 -4.32 1.02
N GLU A 183 15.54 -3.68 1.91
CA GLU A 183 16.99 -3.53 1.76
C GLU A 183 17.63 -4.94 1.69
N PRO A 184 18.60 -5.16 0.79
CA PRO A 184 19.30 -6.44 0.72
C PRO A 184 19.98 -6.71 2.06
N ARG A 185 19.74 -7.91 2.62
CA ARG A 185 20.48 -8.37 3.80
C ARG A 185 21.93 -8.62 3.37
N THR A 186 22.83 -7.72 3.76
CA THR A 186 24.28 -7.92 3.76
C THR A 186 24.70 -8.81 4.92
#